data_AF-A0A833G1A2-F1
#
_entry.id   AF-A0A833G1A2-F1
#
_cell.length_a   1.000
_cell.length_b   1.000
_cell.length_c   1.000
_cell.angle_alpha   90.00
_cell.angle_beta   90.00
_cell.angle_gamma   90.00
#
_symmetry.space_group_name_H-M   'P 1'
#
loop_
_entity.id
_entity.type
_entity.pdbx_description
1 polymer ?
#
loop_
_entity_poly.entity_id
_entity_poly.type
_entity_poly.pdbx_seq_one_letter_code
_entity_poly.pdbx_strand_id
1 'polypeptide(L)'
;KAKGREEVRVVGQAGDGGTVDIGFACLSGMFERNDDVLFICYDNEGYMNTGVQRSGATPPAARTANTKPVGPEPGNVFGQGKSVPLIAMAHEIPYVATATVAEPRDLEAKVERAMGMRGARYIHAFVPCPLGWGSASEDTIKLARLAKETGLFPVFEAEGGEVTSVAKIRRRTPVVEYLKLQRRFAHLFKPEENREVIDRIQAGADRSIARFGLVDEDGSGEV
;
A
#
# COMPACT_ATOMS: atom_id res chain seq x y z
N LYS A 1 -13.39 9.27 -26.07
CA LYS A 1 -13.94 10.64 -26.33
C LYS A 1 -13.63 11.19 -27.72
N ALA A 2 -12.37 11.51 -28.09
CA ALA A 2 -12.06 12.15 -29.39
C ALA A 2 -12.56 11.38 -30.64
N LYS A 3 -12.65 10.05 -30.56
CA LYS A 3 -13.18 9.18 -31.63
C LYS A 3 -14.67 8.84 -31.49
N GLY A 4 -15.42 9.51 -30.61
CA GLY A 4 -16.84 9.22 -30.35
C GLY A 4 -17.14 7.86 -29.69
N ARG A 5 -16.11 7.10 -29.31
CA ARG A 5 -16.25 5.83 -28.57
C ARG A 5 -16.41 6.11 -27.08
N GLU A 6 -17.61 5.90 -26.56
CA GLU A 6 -17.98 6.14 -25.15
C GLU A 6 -18.15 4.82 -24.37
N GLU A 7 -18.31 3.72 -25.09
CA GLU A 7 -18.37 2.35 -24.60
C GLU A 7 -17.01 1.81 -24.14
N VAL A 8 -15.92 2.34 -24.69
CA VAL A 8 -14.56 1.90 -24.37
C VAL A 8 -14.17 2.36 -22.97
N ARG A 9 -13.75 1.41 -22.13
CA ARG A 9 -13.13 1.68 -20.83
C ARG A 9 -11.61 1.70 -20.97
N VAL A 10 -10.97 2.67 -20.33
CA VAL A 10 -9.51 2.81 -20.33
C VAL A 10 -8.99 2.43 -18.96
N VAL A 11 -8.05 1.49 -18.94
CA VAL A 11 -7.35 1.07 -17.73
C VAL A 11 -5.87 1.35 -17.89
N GLY A 12 -5.30 2.15 -16.98
CA GLY A 12 -3.86 2.31 -16.81
C GLY A 12 -3.37 1.39 -15.70
N GLN A 13 -2.23 0.73 -15.89
CA GLN A 13 -1.62 -0.09 -14.85
C GLN A 13 -0.12 0.16 -14.77
N ALA A 14 0.40 0.30 -13.55
CA ALA A 14 1.82 0.48 -13.31
C ALA A 14 2.22 -0.04 -11.92
N GLY A 15 3.50 -0.35 -11.74
CA GLY A 15 4.05 -0.59 -10.41
C GLY A 15 4.15 0.71 -9.60
N ASP A 16 4.55 0.60 -8.34
CA ASP A 16 4.74 1.76 -7.46
C ASP A 16 5.80 2.73 -7.99
N GLY A 17 6.89 2.26 -8.58
CA GLY A 17 7.88 3.14 -9.21
C GLY A 17 7.33 4.00 -10.35
N GLY A 18 6.36 3.49 -11.13
CA GLY A 18 5.67 4.24 -12.18
C GLY A 18 4.57 5.15 -11.65
N THR A 19 4.03 4.86 -10.48
CA THR A 19 2.85 5.53 -9.92
C THR A 19 3.22 6.58 -8.88
N VAL A 20 4.05 6.19 -7.92
CA VAL A 20 4.39 6.93 -6.70
C VAL A 20 5.57 7.87 -6.94
N ASP A 21 6.42 7.56 -7.92
CA ASP A 21 7.60 8.34 -8.30
C ASP A 21 7.47 8.97 -9.70
N ILE A 22 8.04 8.34 -10.74
CA ILE A 22 8.33 9.03 -12.01
C ILE A 22 7.07 9.44 -12.79
N GLY A 23 6.00 8.64 -12.72
CA GLY A 23 4.73 8.94 -13.39
C GLY A 23 3.75 9.72 -12.51
N PHE A 24 4.12 10.08 -11.28
CA PHE A 24 3.21 10.73 -10.34
C PHE A 24 2.66 12.06 -10.87
N ALA A 25 3.47 12.88 -11.54
CA ALA A 25 3.01 14.15 -12.11
C ALA A 25 1.91 13.94 -13.17
N CYS A 26 2.10 12.96 -14.06
CA CYS A 26 1.09 12.62 -15.07
C CYS A 26 -0.19 12.05 -14.43
N LEU A 27 -0.03 11.21 -13.41
CA LEU A 27 -1.14 10.64 -12.65
C LEU A 27 -1.95 11.72 -11.92
N SER A 28 -1.28 12.65 -11.23
CA SER A 28 -1.92 13.77 -10.54
C SER A 28 -2.62 14.71 -11.53
N GLY A 29 -2.03 14.98 -12.71
CA GLY A 29 -2.71 15.74 -13.76
C GLY A 29 -3.94 15.02 -14.35
N MET A 30 -3.92 13.67 -14.41
CA MET A 30 -5.09 12.88 -14.79
C MET A 30 -6.22 13.00 -13.75
N PHE A 31 -5.87 13.01 -12.46
CA PHE A 31 -6.81 13.26 -11.36
C PHE A 31 -7.41 14.67 -11.43
N GLU A 32 -6.57 15.69 -11.59
CA GLU A 32 -6.98 17.11 -11.73
C GLU A 32 -7.99 17.32 -12.87
N ARG A 33 -7.74 16.74 -14.04
CA ARG A 33 -8.66 16.84 -15.20
C ARG A 33 -9.88 15.95 -15.09
N ASN A 34 -9.92 15.07 -14.09
CA ASN A 34 -10.94 14.03 -13.94
C ASN A 34 -11.12 13.18 -15.22
N ASP A 35 -10.00 12.79 -15.85
CA ASP A 35 -10.03 11.98 -17.07
C ASP A 35 -10.75 10.64 -16.82
N ASP A 36 -11.59 10.17 -17.75
CA ASP A 36 -12.34 8.91 -17.61
C ASP A 36 -11.42 7.67 -17.76
N VAL A 37 -10.59 7.44 -16.74
CA VAL A 37 -9.59 6.37 -16.65
C VAL A 37 -9.67 5.71 -15.28
N LEU A 38 -9.61 4.37 -15.26
CA LEU A 38 -9.28 3.62 -14.05
C LEU A 38 -7.77 3.37 -14.05
N PHE A 39 -7.06 3.91 -13.05
CA PHE A 39 -5.63 3.65 -12.88
C PHE A 39 -5.40 2.69 -11.71
N ILE A 40 -4.66 1.62 -11.95
CA ILE A 40 -4.35 0.59 -10.94
C ILE A 40 -2.84 0.58 -10.69
N CYS A 41 -2.44 0.84 -9.46
CA CYS A 41 -1.08 0.63 -8.98
C CYS A 41 -0.96 -0.77 -8.38
N TYR A 42 -0.03 -1.59 -8.85
CA TYR A 42 0.40 -2.79 -8.13
C TYR A 42 1.65 -2.45 -7.32
N ASP A 43 1.46 -2.15 -6.04
CA ASP A 43 2.53 -1.73 -5.15
C ASP A 43 3.23 -2.94 -4.53
N ASN A 44 4.49 -3.13 -4.91
CA ASN A 44 5.37 -4.10 -4.28
C ASN A 44 6.50 -3.43 -3.49
N GLU A 45 6.38 -2.12 -3.24
CA GLU A 45 7.22 -1.28 -2.40
C GLU A 45 8.68 -1.15 -2.87
N GLY A 46 8.91 -1.21 -4.18
CA GLY A 46 10.23 -0.95 -4.76
C GLY A 46 10.26 -1.08 -6.29
N TYR A 47 11.33 -0.54 -6.90
CA TYR A 47 11.64 -0.83 -8.29
C TYR A 47 12.21 -2.25 -8.41
N MET A 48 11.32 -3.24 -8.43
CA MET A 48 11.71 -4.65 -8.37
C MET A 48 12.49 -5.10 -9.61
N ASN A 49 12.02 -4.74 -10.81
CA ASN A 49 12.60 -5.18 -12.07
C ASN A 49 14.07 -4.75 -12.25
N THR A 50 14.43 -3.56 -11.76
CA THR A 50 15.78 -3.01 -11.93
C THR A 50 16.77 -3.49 -10.87
N GLY A 51 16.36 -4.41 -9.98
CA GLY A 51 17.23 -4.94 -8.92
C GLY A 51 16.87 -4.42 -7.52
N VAL A 52 15.57 -4.26 -7.22
CA VAL A 52 15.07 -3.95 -5.88
C VAL A 52 15.61 -2.61 -5.36
N GLN A 53 15.46 -1.54 -6.13
CA GLN A 53 15.75 -0.18 -5.67
C GLN A 53 14.58 0.40 -4.88
N ARG A 54 14.88 1.33 -3.97
CA ARG A 54 13.90 2.11 -3.22
C ARG A 54 13.03 2.91 -4.18
N SER A 55 11.72 2.82 -3.99
CA SER A 55 10.73 3.70 -4.58
C SER A 55 10.11 4.59 -3.52
N GLY A 56 9.25 5.52 -3.93
CA GLY A 56 8.44 6.35 -3.04
C GLY A 56 7.50 5.55 -2.14
N ALA A 57 7.18 4.31 -2.48
CA ALA A 57 6.33 3.41 -1.68
C ALA A 57 7.13 2.59 -0.65
N THR A 58 8.45 2.46 -0.80
CA THR A 58 9.28 1.70 0.14
C THR A 58 9.09 2.20 1.57
N PRO A 59 8.71 1.34 2.54
CA PRO A 59 8.44 1.76 3.91
C PRO A 59 9.74 2.06 4.67
N PRO A 60 9.67 2.77 5.81
CA PRO A 60 10.83 2.99 6.68
C PRO A 60 11.51 1.68 7.12
N ALA A 61 12.81 1.76 7.37
CA ALA A 61 13.70 0.66 7.75
C ALA A 61 13.81 -0.48 6.73
N ALA A 62 13.11 -0.45 5.60
CA ALA A 62 13.27 -1.49 4.58
C ALA A 62 14.63 -1.37 3.91
N ARG A 63 15.37 -2.48 3.82
CA ARG A 63 16.57 -2.57 2.99
C ARG A 63 16.20 -2.73 1.52
N THR A 64 16.82 -1.92 0.68
CA THR A 64 16.84 -2.08 -0.78
C THR A 64 18.29 -2.08 -1.30
N ALA A 65 18.49 -2.14 -2.63
CA ALA A 65 19.83 -2.05 -3.23
C ALA A 65 20.53 -0.70 -2.94
N ASN A 66 19.76 0.38 -2.82
CA ASN A 66 20.23 1.76 -2.58
C ASN A 66 19.90 2.30 -1.18
N THR A 67 19.19 1.53 -0.33
CA THR A 67 19.01 1.83 1.10
C THR A 67 19.57 0.67 1.92
N LYS A 68 20.90 0.60 2.00
CA LYS A 68 21.59 -0.49 2.69
C LYS A 68 21.40 -0.33 4.22
N PRO A 69 21.36 -1.43 4.99
CA PRO A 69 21.23 -1.38 6.45
C PRO A 69 22.60 -1.10 7.09
N VAL A 70 23.16 0.07 6.82
CA VAL A 70 24.49 0.49 7.27
C VAL A 70 24.43 1.93 7.76
N GLY A 71 25.29 2.28 8.71
CA GLY A 71 25.33 3.62 9.29
C GLY A 71 24.28 3.83 10.40
N PRO A 72 24.07 5.09 10.83
CA PRO A 72 23.24 5.42 11.99
C PRO A 72 21.74 5.24 11.74
N GLU A 73 21.30 5.35 10.47
CA GLU A 73 19.91 5.14 10.06
C GLU A 73 19.85 3.98 9.04
N PRO A 74 19.88 2.72 9.50
CA PRO A 74 19.94 1.58 8.59
C PRO A 74 18.61 1.39 7.83
N GLY A 75 18.71 1.18 6.51
CA GLY A 75 17.56 0.97 5.63
C GLY A 75 16.96 2.29 5.13
N ASN A 76 15.71 2.25 4.70
CA ASN A 76 15.02 3.45 4.24
C ASN A 76 14.66 4.38 5.40
N VAL A 77 14.82 5.69 5.21
CA VAL A 77 14.65 6.67 6.29
C VAL A 77 13.18 6.85 6.67
N PHE A 78 12.93 7.16 7.94
CA PHE A 78 11.58 7.48 8.41
C PHE A 78 11.07 8.81 7.82
N GLY A 79 9.76 8.93 7.68
CA GLY A 79 9.11 10.06 7.00
C GLY A 79 9.00 9.87 5.48
N GLN A 80 9.57 8.80 4.94
CA GLN A 80 9.32 8.33 3.58
C GLN A 80 8.27 7.19 3.57
N GLY A 81 7.73 6.87 2.40
CA GLY A 81 6.55 6.01 2.23
C GLY A 81 5.32 6.85 1.85
N LYS A 82 5.31 7.38 0.62
CA LYS A 82 4.26 8.25 0.09
C LYS A 82 2.98 7.45 -0.12
N SER A 83 1.89 7.89 0.50
CA SER A 83 0.56 7.33 0.27
C SER A 83 -0.13 8.04 -0.89
N VAL A 84 -0.04 7.48 -2.10
CA VAL A 84 -0.80 7.99 -3.26
C VAL A 84 -2.32 7.89 -3.07
N PRO A 85 -2.91 6.85 -2.40
CA PRO A 85 -4.35 6.84 -2.12
C PRO A 85 -4.83 8.09 -1.39
N LEU A 86 -4.09 8.54 -0.37
CA LEU A 86 -4.43 9.75 0.37
C LEU A 86 -4.28 11.02 -0.48
N ILE A 87 -3.31 11.06 -1.40
CA ILE A 87 -3.16 12.18 -2.33
C ILE A 87 -4.29 12.16 -3.39
N ALA A 88 -4.69 10.98 -3.87
CA ALA A 88 -5.82 10.83 -4.77
C ALA A 88 -7.13 11.27 -4.11
N MET A 89 -7.32 10.96 -2.82
CA MET A 89 -8.45 11.48 -2.03
C MET A 89 -8.42 13.01 -1.95
N ALA A 90 -7.23 13.63 -1.80
CA ALA A 90 -7.10 15.09 -1.79
C ALA A 90 -7.43 15.76 -3.14
N HIS A 91 -7.49 15.00 -4.24
CA HIS A 91 -8.03 15.48 -5.52
C HIS A 91 -9.57 15.35 -5.62
N GLU A 92 -10.22 14.77 -4.61
CA GLU A 92 -11.68 14.54 -4.56
C GLU A 92 -12.21 13.75 -5.76
N ILE A 93 -11.39 12.85 -6.32
CA ILE A 93 -11.79 12.06 -7.48
C ILE A 93 -12.96 11.12 -7.17
N PRO A 94 -13.76 10.71 -8.17
CA PRO A 94 -14.94 9.88 -7.98
C PRO A 94 -14.75 8.62 -7.13
N TYR A 95 -13.58 7.98 -7.22
CA TYR A 95 -13.32 6.75 -6.48
C TYR A 95 -11.83 6.51 -6.22
N VAL A 96 -11.51 6.21 -4.97
CA VAL A 96 -10.20 5.73 -4.52
C VAL A 96 -10.41 4.45 -3.73
N ALA A 97 -9.63 3.42 -4.02
CA ALA A 97 -9.63 2.21 -3.20
C ALA A 97 -8.22 1.69 -2.95
N THR A 98 -8.04 1.06 -1.81
CA THR A 98 -6.87 0.20 -1.54
C THR A 98 -7.31 -1.25 -1.45
N ALA A 99 -6.48 -2.16 -1.93
CA ALA A 99 -6.77 -3.60 -1.97
C ALA A 99 -5.52 -4.41 -1.68
N THR A 100 -5.70 -5.70 -1.36
CA THR A 100 -4.61 -6.65 -1.10
C THR A 100 -4.87 -7.96 -1.81
N VAL A 101 -3.81 -8.63 -2.29
CA VAL A 101 -3.92 -9.95 -2.93
C VAL A 101 -4.39 -11.06 -1.97
N ALA A 102 -4.44 -10.80 -0.66
CA ALA A 102 -5.02 -11.72 0.31
C ALA A 102 -6.56 -11.83 0.21
N GLU A 103 -7.23 -10.85 -0.41
CA GLU A 103 -8.69 -10.75 -0.49
C GLU A 103 -9.13 -10.54 -1.95
N PRO A 104 -8.97 -11.56 -2.83
CA PRO A 104 -9.19 -11.40 -4.27
C PRO A 104 -10.63 -11.00 -4.63
N ARG A 105 -11.62 -11.45 -3.87
CA ARG A 105 -13.04 -11.06 -4.08
C ARG A 105 -13.29 -9.59 -3.75
N ASP A 106 -12.57 -9.03 -2.77
CA ASP A 106 -12.64 -7.60 -2.45
C ASP A 106 -12.02 -6.77 -3.59
N LEU A 107 -10.86 -7.19 -4.11
CA LEU A 107 -10.24 -6.57 -5.27
C LEU A 107 -11.15 -6.60 -6.51
N GLU A 108 -11.76 -7.75 -6.81
CA GLU A 108 -12.72 -7.91 -7.90
C GLU A 108 -13.89 -6.94 -7.76
N ALA A 109 -14.55 -6.91 -6.61
CA ALA A 109 -15.67 -6.02 -6.33
C ALA A 109 -15.30 -4.53 -6.49
N LYS A 110 -14.11 -4.12 -6.03
CA LYS A 110 -13.61 -2.74 -6.17
C LYS A 110 -13.34 -2.36 -7.62
N VAL A 111 -12.79 -3.29 -8.41
CA VAL A 111 -12.59 -3.08 -9.85
C VAL A 111 -13.94 -2.97 -10.57
N GLU A 112 -14.90 -3.86 -10.28
CA GLU A 112 -16.25 -3.79 -10.84
C GLU A 112 -16.96 -2.48 -10.51
N ARG A 113 -16.89 -2.05 -9.24
CA ARG A 113 -17.43 -0.77 -8.78
C ARG A 113 -16.83 0.40 -9.56
N ALA A 114 -15.50 0.47 -9.65
CA ALA A 114 -14.80 1.51 -10.39
C ALA A 114 -15.16 1.50 -11.89
N MET A 115 -15.36 0.32 -12.48
CA MET A 115 -15.77 0.17 -13.88
C MET A 115 -17.21 0.63 -14.12
N GLY A 116 -18.07 0.58 -13.11
CA GLY A 116 -19.42 1.17 -13.12
C GLY A 116 -19.43 2.70 -13.14
N MET A 117 -18.35 3.35 -12.69
CA MET A 117 -18.24 4.81 -12.57
C MET A 117 -17.60 5.45 -13.81
N ARG A 118 -17.62 6.80 -13.86
CA ARG A 118 -16.95 7.63 -14.88
C ARG A 118 -16.03 8.63 -14.19
N GLY A 119 -15.01 9.09 -14.91
CA GLY A 119 -14.00 10.02 -14.39
C GLY A 119 -12.76 9.29 -13.88
N ALA A 120 -11.91 10.02 -13.17
CA ALA A 120 -10.67 9.50 -12.65
C ALA A 120 -10.95 8.57 -11.47
N ARG A 121 -10.47 7.33 -11.55
CA ARG A 121 -10.60 6.36 -10.46
C ARG A 121 -9.25 5.73 -10.20
N TYR A 122 -8.96 5.47 -8.94
CA TYR A 122 -7.66 4.96 -8.54
C TYR A 122 -7.79 3.75 -7.62
N ILE A 123 -7.09 2.67 -7.94
CA ILE A 123 -6.96 1.50 -7.08
C ILE A 123 -5.48 1.28 -6.79
N HIS A 124 -5.14 1.17 -5.51
CA HIS A 124 -3.79 0.85 -5.04
C HIS A 124 -3.78 -0.54 -4.42
N ALA A 125 -3.26 -1.52 -5.16
CA ALA A 125 -3.24 -2.92 -4.77
C ALA A 125 -1.87 -3.29 -4.18
N PHE A 126 -1.85 -3.73 -2.93
CA PHE A 126 -0.66 -4.23 -2.25
C PHE A 126 -0.32 -5.65 -2.70
N VAL A 127 0.90 -5.83 -3.21
CA VAL A 127 1.38 -7.09 -3.81
C VAL A 127 2.78 -7.43 -3.27
N PRO A 128 2.90 -8.38 -2.34
CA PRO A 128 4.22 -8.83 -1.89
C PRO A 128 5.11 -9.36 -3.01
N CYS A 129 6.39 -8.98 -2.99
CA CYS A 129 7.41 -9.50 -3.91
C CYS A 129 8.38 -10.43 -3.16
N PRO A 130 8.24 -11.76 -3.27
CA PRO A 130 9.08 -12.72 -2.55
C PRO A 130 10.58 -12.49 -2.80
N LEU A 131 10.95 -12.28 -4.07
CA LEU A 131 12.32 -12.02 -4.49
C LEU A 131 12.86 -10.72 -3.87
N GLY A 132 12.12 -9.62 -4.00
CA GLY A 132 12.57 -8.31 -3.53
C GLY A 132 12.65 -8.21 -2.01
N TRP A 133 11.69 -8.81 -1.32
CA TRP A 133 11.61 -8.74 0.14
C TRP A 133 12.46 -9.83 0.82
N GLY A 134 12.92 -10.82 0.03
CA GLY A 134 13.62 -12.01 0.49
C GLY A 134 12.79 -12.82 1.47
N SER A 135 11.53 -13.10 1.09
CA SER A 135 10.59 -13.94 1.83
C SER A 135 10.34 -15.25 1.08
N ALA A 136 9.75 -16.25 1.75
CA ALA A 136 9.37 -17.50 1.11
C ALA A 136 8.23 -17.28 0.11
N SER A 137 8.27 -17.93 -1.04
CA SER A 137 7.24 -17.75 -2.09
C SER A 137 5.86 -18.20 -1.61
N GLU A 138 5.76 -19.27 -0.80
CA GLU A 138 4.49 -19.72 -0.21
C GLU A 138 3.88 -18.72 0.79
N ASP A 139 4.69 -17.81 1.35
CA ASP A 139 4.24 -16.82 2.32
C ASP A 139 3.62 -15.57 1.68
N THR A 140 3.56 -15.46 0.34
CA THR A 140 3.04 -14.27 -0.36
C THR A 140 1.67 -13.82 0.16
N ILE A 141 0.70 -14.74 0.24
CA ILE A 141 -0.65 -14.44 0.72
C ILE A 141 -0.67 -14.17 2.23
N LYS A 142 0.20 -14.85 3.00
CA LYS A 142 0.34 -14.63 4.43
C LYS A 142 0.87 -13.22 4.73
N LEU A 143 1.89 -12.77 4.02
CA LEU A 143 2.45 -11.42 4.13
C LEU A 143 1.43 -10.35 3.75
N ALA A 144 0.68 -10.58 2.66
CA ALA A 144 -0.38 -9.67 2.23
C ALA A 144 -1.50 -9.54 3.29
N ARG A 145 -1.83 -10.63 3.98
CA ARG A 145 -2.78 -10.62 5.10
C ARG A 145 -2.21 -9.94 6.34
N LEU A 146 -0.95 -10.23 6.69
CA LEU A 146 -0.27 -9.61 7.83
C LEU A 146 -0.11 -8.10 7.67
N ALA A 147 0.13 -7.59 6.46
CA ALA A 147 0.15 -6.15 6.20
C ALA A 147 -1.18 -5.46 6.58
N LYS A 148 -2.32 -6.11 6.32
CA LYS A 148 -3.64 -5.65 6.78
C LYS A 148 -3.82 -5.84 8.29
N GLU A 149 -3.59 -7.04 8.81
CA GLU A 149 -3.83 -7.40 10.23
C GLU A 149 -2.98 -6.58 11.22
N THR A 150 -1.82 -6.12 10.78
CA THR A 150 -0.94 -5.25 11.58
C THR A 150 -1.34 -3.77 11.52
N GLY A 151 -2.16 -3.37 10.54
CA GLY A 151 -2.53 -1.98 10.30
C GLY A 151 -1.56 -1.19 9.43
N LEU A 152 -0.47 -1.82 8.95
CA LEU A 152 0.51 -1.17 8.08
C LEU A 152 -0.09 -0.76 6.72
N PHE A 153 -1.01 -1.56 6.19
CA PHE A 153 -1.72 -1.26 4.95
C PHE A 153 -3.24 -1.23 5.20
N PRO A 154 -3.87 -0.04 5.28
CA PRO A 154 -5.32 0.08 5.42
C PRO A 154 -5.99 -0.33 4.10
N VAL A 155 -7.02 -1.17 4.19
CA VAL A 155 -7.86 -1.60 3.05
C VAL A 155 -9.19 -0.85 3.13
N PHE A 156 -9.44 0.07 2.20
CA PHE A 156 -10.59 0.97 2.24
C PHE A 156 -11.10 1.36 0.84
N GLU A 157 -12.27 1.99 0.82
CA GLU A 157 -12.85 2.72 -0.31
C GLU A 157 -13.16 4.15 0.13
N ALA A 158 -13.02 5.09 -0.80
CA ALA A 158 -13.33 6.50 -0.62
C ALA A 158 -13.92 7.09 -1.89
N GLU A 159 -14.82 8.05 -1.72
CA GLU A 159 -15.51 8.76 -2.79
C GLU A 159 -15.53 10.25 -2.47
N GLY A 160 -15.14 11.11 -3.42
CA GLY A 160 -15.14 12.56 -3.22
C GLY A 160 -14.23 13.03 -2.07
N GLY A 161 -13.14 12.30 -1.81
CA GLY A 161 -12.19 12.62 -0.74
C GLY A 161 -12.53 12.03 0.64
N GLU A 162 -13.71 11.44 0.81
CA GLU A 162 -14.16 10.88 2.09
C GLU A 162 -14.14 9.35 2.09
N VAL A 163 -13.70 8.76 3.20
CA VAL A 163 -13.70 7.29 3.36
C VAL A 163 -15.14 6.79 3.52
N THR A 164 -15.56 5.87 2.66
CA THR A 164 -16.93 5.32 2.64
C THR A 164 -17.02 3.89 3.18
N SER A 165 -15.93 3.13 3.09
CA SER A 165 -15.88 1.74 3.55
C SER A 165 -14.46 1.36 3.98
N VAL A 166 -14.34 0.58 5.04
CA VAL A 166 -13.06 0.05 5.52
C VAL A 166 -13.18 -1.43 5.83
N ALA A 167 -12.16 -2.20 5.45
CA ALA A 167 -12.10 -3.61 5.80
C ALA A 167 -11.51 -3.76 7.21
N LYS A 168 -12.38 -4.06 8.18
CA LYS A 168 -12.02 -4.19 9.59
C LYS A 168 -10.97 -5.29 9.83
N ILE A 169 -10.06 -5.01 10.75
CA ILE A 169 -9.06 -5.94 11.27
C ILE A 169 -9.73 -6.81 12.33
N ARG A 170 -10.00 -8.07 11.99
CA ARG A 170 -10.60 -9.04 12.93
C ARG A 170 -9.60 -9.60 13.93
N ARG A 171 -8.33 -9.69 13.53
CA ARG A 171 -7.23 -10.21 14.33
C ARG A 171 -6.11 -9.19 14.29
N ARG A 172 -5.99 -8.40 15.35
CA ARG A 172 -4.90 -7.44 15.47
C ARG A 172 -3.61 -8.23 15.74
N THR A 173 -2.62 -7.99 14.90
CA THR A 173 -1.34 -8.69 14.98
C THR A 173 -0.23 -7.64 15.17
N PRO A 174 0.76 -7.84 16.06
CA PRO A 174 1.88 -6.91 16.18
C PRO A 174 2.74 -6.89 14.91
N VAL A 175 3.33 -5.74 14.56
CA VAL A 175 4.11 -5.56 13.31
C VAL A 175 5.28 -6.53 13.21
N VAL A 176 5.79 -7.02 14.34
CA VAL A 176 6.90 -7.98 14.40
C VAL A 176 6.62 -9.26 13.61
N GLU A 177 5.37 -9.75 13.60
CA GLU A 177 4.97 -10.96 12.88
C GLU A 177 5.06 -10.78 11.36
N TYR A 178 4.81 -9.55 10.89
CA TYR A 178 5.01 -9.17 9.49
C TYR A 178 6.51 -9.02 9.18
N LEU A 179 7.24 -8.28 10.01
CA LEU A 179 8.64 -7.90 9.75
C LEU A 179 9.60 -9.11 9.73
N LYS A 180 9.44 -10.07 10.65
CA LYS A 180 10.35 -11.23 10.81
C LYS A 180 10.40 -12.15 9.59
N LEU A 181 9.36 -12.16 8.76
CA LEU A 181 9.27 -13.03 7.58
C LEU A 181 10.04 -12.50 6.35
N GLN A 182 10.68 -11.34 6.45
CA GLN A 182 11.24 -10.63 5.31
C GLN A 182 12.71 -10.27 5.54
N ARG A 183 13.61 -10.73 4.67
CA ARG A 183 15.05 -10.38 4.76
C ARG A 183 15.31 -8.88 4.68
N ARG A 184 14.44 -8.09 4.04
CA ARG A 184 14.58 -6.63 3.98
C ARG A 184 14.52 -5.94 5.37
N PHE A 185 14.03 -6.62 6.40
CA PHE A 185 14.01 -6.14 7.79
C PHE A 185 14.90 -6.95 8.74
N ALA A 186 15.69 -7.91 8.23
CA ALA A 186 16.45 -8.83 9.09
C ALA A 186 17.45 -8.14 10.04
N HIS A 187 17.97 -6.98 9.66
CA HIS A 187 18.87 -6.16 10.47
C HIS A 187 18.21 -5.53 11.69
N LEU A 188 16.87 -5.53 11.78
CA LEU A 188 16.15 -5.12 12.98
C LEU A 188 16.15 -6.20 14.07
N PHE A 189 16.55 -7.43 13.73
CA PHE A 189 16.49 -8.58 14.65
C PHE A 189 17.86 -9.17 14.96
N LYS A 190 18.93 -8.68 14.33
CA LYS A 190 20.30 -9.20 14.48
C LYS A 190 21.32 -8.06 14.47
N PRO A 191 22.36 -8.10 15.33
CA PRO A 191 22.64 -9.15 16.34
C PRO A 191 21.67 -9.12 17.52
N GLU A 192 21.11 -7.95 17.83
CA GLU A 192 20.07 -7.76 18.83
C GLU A 192 18.83 -7.12 18.19
N GLU A 193 17.69 -7.22 18.86
CA GLU A 193 16.44 -6.64 18.40
C GLU A 193 16.45 -5.12 18.58
N ASN A 194 16.32 -4.37 17.49
CA ASN A 194 16.18 -2.92 17.53
C ASN A 194 14.73 -2.54 17.86
N ARG A 195 14.40 -2.63 19.16
CA ARG A 195 13.06 -2.34 19.67
C ARG A 195 12.60 -0.92 19.38
N GLU A 196 13.48 0.06 19.44
CA GLU A 196 13.14 1.47 19.13
C GLU A 196 12.54 1.61 17.72
N VAL A 197 13.19 1.01 16.72
CA VAL A 197 12.72 1.06 15.33
C VAL A 197 11.43 0.25 15.15
N ILE A 198 11.33 -0.92 15.78
CA ILE A 198 10.12 -1.78 15.71
C ILE A 198 8.93 -1.07 16.35
N ASP A 199 9.10 -0.47 17.52
CA ASP A 199 8.06 0.28 18.23
C ASP A 199 7.64 1.52 17.43
N ARG A 200 8.58 2.18 16.75
CA ARG A 200 8.26 3.30 15.86
C ARG A 200 7.42 2.87 14.65
N ILE A 201 7.68 1.68 14.10
CA ILE A 201 6.86 1.08 13.04
C ILE A 201 5.47 0.70 13.59
N GLN A 202 5.41 0.08 14.77
CA GLN A 202 4.15 -0.27 15.45
C GLN A 202 3.29 0.97 15.69
N ALA A 203 3.87 2.06 16.19
CA ALA A 203 3.18 3.33 16.38
C ALA A 203 2.65 3.91 15.05
N GLY A 204 3.34 3.67 13.92
CA GLY A 204 2.84 4.01 12.60
C GLY A 204 1.60 3.21 12.20
N ALA A 205 1.63 1.92 12.46
CA ALA A 205 0.50 1.03 12.22
C ALA A 205 -0.70 1.39 13.11
N ASP A 206 -0.46 1.72 14.39
CA ASP A 206 -1.50 2.15 15.32
C ASP A 206 -2.15 3.48 14.89
N ARG A 207 -1.34 4.43 14.39
CA ARG A 207 -1.88 5.67 13.79
C ARG A 207 -2.75 5.40 12.57
N SER A 208 -2.36 4.44 11.73
CA SER A 208 -3.15 4.01 10.57
C SER A 208 -4.48 3.40 11.02
N ILE A 209 -4.45 2.50 12.02
CA ILE A 209 -5.64 1.91 12.62
C ILE A 209 -6.60 2.98 13.14
N ALA A 210 -6.10 3.95 13.91
CA ALA A 210 -6.91 5.03 14.46
C ALA A 210 -7.47 5.93 13.35
N ARG A 211 -6.64 6.32 12.37
CA ARG A 211 -7.03 7.21 11.26
C ARG A 211 -8.19 6.65 10.44
N PHE A 212 -8.18 5.34 10.16
CA PHE A 212 -9.17 4.70 9.31
C PHE A 212 -10.23 3.93 10.11
N GLY A 213 -10.22 3.98 11.45
CA GLY A 213 -11.15 3.21 12.29
C GLY A 213 -11.12 1.71 11.97
N LEU A 214 -9.93 1.12 11.80
CA LEU A 214 -9.78 -0.26 11.28
C LEU A 214 -10.16 -1.34 12.29
N VAL A 215 -10.38 -0.99 13.54
CA VAL A 215 -10.88 -1.87 14.60
C VAL A 215 -12.26 -1.38 15.04
N ASP A 216 -13.06 -2.27 15.59
CA ASP A 216 -14.30 -1.88 16.26
C ASP A 216 -13.99 -1.44 17.69
N GLU A 217 -14.72 -0.45 18.20
CA GLU A 217 -14.46 0.16 19.52
C GLU A 217 -14.64 -0.83 20.69
N ASP A 218 -15.31 -1.97 20.45
CA ASP A 218 -15.60 -3.02 21.44
C ASP A 218 -14.57 -4.17 21.48
N GLY A 219 -13.34 -3.93 21.03
CA GLY A 219 -12.28 -4.92 20.88
C GLY A 219 -11.42 -5.21 22.11
N SER A 220 -11.88 -4.97 23.34
CA SER A 220 -11.25 -5.53 24.56
C SER A 220 -11.57 -7.03 24.67
N GLY A 221 -11.14 -7.80 23.67
CA GLY A 221 -11.13 -9.25 23.73
C GLY A 221 -9.89 -9.67 24.49
N GLU A 222 -10.04 -9.95 25.78
CA GLU A 222 -9.14 -10.82 26.51
C GLU A 222 -8.90 -12.11 25.72
N VAL A 223 -7.63 -12.40 25.40
CA VAL A 223 -7.05 -13.75 25.46
C VAL A 223 -5.62 -13.62 25.96
#